data_AF-A0A016UEL4-F1
#
_entry.id   AF-A0A016UEL4-F1
#
_cell.length_a   1.000
_cell.length_b   1.000
_cell.length_c   1.000
_cell.angle_alpha   90.00
_cell.angle_beta   90.00
_cell.angle_gamma   90.00
#
_symmetry.space_group_name_H-M   'P 1'
#
loop_
_entity.id
_entity.type
_entity.pdbx_description
1 polymer ?
#
loop_
_entity_poly.entity_id
_entity_poly.type
_entity_poly.pdbx_seq_one_letter_code
_entity_poly.pdbx_strand_id
1 'polypeptide(L)'
;MVSLSKLMSVDEQGVNFESPHTGEQMSLPPEMSIEIQQALDADIMMQLDHVVHVLTTGGIVEEAMQRSIRWLDRCEKAHTRPDQALFPIVQGGLNLELRKKCVEEMAKRAKNFSSKTTPFRDRIHESKTRRTQVNKPIFVSWPS
;
A
#
# COMPACT_ATOMS: atom_id res chain seq x y z
N MET A 1 -4.62 -8.64 5.79
CA MET A 1 -3.67 -9.61 6.37
C MET A 1 -4.44 -10.77 7.01
N VAL A 2 -4.26 -12.01 6.55
CA VAL A 2 -4.95 -13.19 7.13
C VAL A 2 -3.97 -14.18 7.80
N SER A 3 -2.66 -14.09 7.49
CA SER A 3 -1.65 -15.03 8.01
C SER A 3 -1.10 -14.72 9.40
N LEU A 4 -1.31 -13.51 9.94
CA LEU A 4 -0.74 -13.07 11.24
C LEU A 4 -1.78 -12.63 12.28
N SER A 5 -3.07 -12.95 12.08
CA SER A 5 -4.18 -12.34 12.83
C SER A 5 -4.20 -12.63 14.33
N LYS A 6 -3.46 -13.63 14.84
CA LYS A 6 -3.35 -13.92 16.28
C LYS A 6 -2.25 -13.11 16.99
N LEU A 7 -1.30 -12.56 16.24
CA LEU A 7 -0.14 -11.83 16.75
C LEU A 7 -0.22 -10.34 16.43
N MET A 8 -1.41 -9.85 16.11
CA MET A 8 -1.61 -8.53 15.54
C MET A 8 -2.78 -7.81 16.23
N SER A 9 -2.57 -6.55 16.56
CA SER A 9 -3.60 -5.62 17.00
C SER A 9 -3.62 -4.40 16.08
N VAL A 10 -4.81 -3.85 15.86
CA VAL A 10 -5.01 -2.70 14.96
C VAL A 10 -5.67 -1.57 15.72
N ASP A 11 -5.00 -0.45 15.80
CA ASP A 11 -5.50 0.79 16.38
C ASP A 11 -5.60 1.87 15.31
N GLU A 12 -5.80 3.13 15.70
CA GLU A 12 -5.85 4.24 14.75
C GLU A 12 -4.46 4.62 14.22
N GLN A 13 -3.39 4.37 14.99
CA GLN A 13 -2.03 4.72 14.63
C GLN A 13 -1.46 3.80 13.55
N GLY A 14 -1.79 2.50 13.61
CA GLY A 14 -1.32 1.53 12.64
C GLY A 14 -1.64 0.09 13.02
N VAL A 15 -0.83 -0.81 12.48
CA VAL A 15 -0.88 -2.24 12.77
C VAL A 15 0.29 -2.59 13.69
N ASN A 16 0.01 -3.05 14.90
CA ASN A 16 1.02 -3.55 15.82
C ASN A 16 1.07 -5.07 15.72
N PHE A 17 2.25 -5.64 15.53
CA PHE A 17 2.41 -7.08 15.38
C PHE A 17 3.76 -7.57 15.89
N GLU A 18 3.80 -8.84 16.26
CA GLU A 18 5.04 -9.50 16.66
C GLU A 18 5.82 -9.97 15.41
N SER A 19 7.12 -9.67 15.39
CA SER A 19 8.03 -10.15 14.36
C SER A 19 8.09 -11.69 14.38
N PRO A 20 7.76 -12.38 13.26
CA PRO A 20 7.80 -13.84 13.22
C PRO A 20 9.24 -14.40 13.25
N HIS A 21 10.25 -13.55 13.04
CA HIS A 21 11.65 -13.96 13.05
C HIS A 21 12.33 -13.69 14.40
N THR A 22 12.00 -12.58 15.06
CA THR A 22 12.70 -12.12 16.27
C THR A 22 11.83 -12.09 17.53
N GLY A 23 10.50 -12.18 17.41
CA GLY A 23 9.57 -12.04 18.54
C GLY A 23 9.42 -10.59 19.06
N GLU A 24 10.06 -9.62 18.40
CA GLU A 24 9.99 -8.22 18.78
C GLU A 24 8.64 -7.61 18.41
N GLN A 25 8.12 -6.72 19.26
CA GLN A 25 6.91 -5.96 18.98
C GLN A 25 7.22 -4.84 17.98
N MET A 26 6.58 -4.90 16.81
CA MET A 26 6.74 -3.92 15.74
C MET A 26 5.44 -3.18 15.49
N SER A 27 5.54 -1.94 15.02
CA SER A 27 4.39 -1.13 14.61
C SER A 27 4.56 -0.68 13.17
N LEU A 28 3.52 -0.85 12.37
CA LEU A 28 3.44 -0.40 10.99
C LEU A 28 2.33 0.64 10.84
N PRO A 29 2.65 1.93 11.03
CA PRO A 29 1.74 3.01 10.68
C PRO A 29 1.65 3.19 9.14
N PRO A 30 0.56 3.80 8.63
CA PRO A 30 0.40 4.13 7.21
C PRO A 30 1.61 4.87 6.60
N GLU A 31 2.22 5.81 7.32
CA GLU A 31 3.36 6.58 6.86
C GLU A 31 4.58 5.69 6.60
N MET A 32 4.93 4.84 7.57
CA MET A 32 6.02 3.86 7.45
C MET A 32 5.77 2.87 6.31
N SER A 33 4.51 2.43 6.12
CA SER A 33 4.16 1.54 5.01
C SER A 33 4.44 2.18 3.65
N ILE A 34 4.20 3.49 3.50
CA ILE A 34 4.52 4.22 2.27
C ILE A 34 6.03 4.46 2.14
N GLU A 35 6.72 4.84 3.21
CA GLU A 35 8.18 5.00 3.20
C GLU A 35 8.90 3.73 2.76
N ILE A 36 8.51 2.56 3.28
CA ILE A 36 9.07 1.26 2.88
C ILE A 36 8.84 1.00 1.39
N GLN A 37 7.62 1.20 0.89
CA GLN A 37 7.31 0.96 -0.53
C GLN A 37 8.04 1.93 -1.47
N GLN A 38 8.24 3.19 -1.04
CA GLN A 38 9.05 4.17 -1.77
C GLN A 38 10.53 3.78 -1.83
N ALA A 39 11.07 3.24 -0.72
CA ALA A 39 12.45 2.75 -0.65
C ALA A 39 12.67 1.48 -1.47
N LEU A 40 11.63 0.64 -1.61
CA LEU A 40 11.65 -0.56 -2.46
C LEU A 40 11.52 -0.25 -3.96
N ASP A 41 11.35 1.03 -4.34
CA ASP A 41 11.20 1.47 -5.73
C ASP A 41 10.05 0.75 -6.47
N ALA A 42 8.96 0.47 -5.75
CA ALA A 42 7.79 -0.18 -6.32
C ALA A 42 7.12 0.72 -7.38
N ASP A 43 6.85 0.19 -8.57
CA ASP A 43 6.10 0.93 -9.61
C ASP A 43 4.68 1.29 -9.15
N ILE A 44 4.06 0.37 -8.40
CA ILE A 44 2.71 0.47 -7.84
C ILE A 44 2.79 0.19 -6.34
N MET A 45 2.34 1.16 -5.56
CA MET A 45 2.20 1.11 -4.12
C MET A 45 0.73 0.97 -3.73
N MET A 46 0.50 0.24 -2.65
CA MET A 46 -0.82 0.02 -2.09
C MET A 46 -0.93 0.79 -0.78
N GLN A 47 -2.08 1.40 -0.50
CA GLN A 47 -2.33 1.97 0.82
C GLN A 47 -2.30 0.85 1.89
N LEU A 48 -1.96 1.23 3.12
CA LEU A 48 -2.27 0.38 4.26
C LEU A 48 -3.79 0.41 4.53
N ASP A 49 -4.39 -0.74 4.79
CA ASP A 49 -5.82 -0.90 5.04
C ASP A 49 -6.11 -1.72 6.31
N HIS A 50 -7.25 -1.44 6.94
CA HIS A 50 -7.74 -2.23 8.06
C HIS A 50 -8.70 -3.30 7.53
N VAL A 51 -8.17 -4.51 7.33
CA VAL A 51 -8.95 -5.66 6.85
C VAL A 51 -9.54 -6.43 8.02
N VAL A 52 -10.85 -6.64 7.97
CA VAL A 52 -11.58 -7.54 8.88
C VAL A 52 -11.89 -8.85 8.17
N HIS A 53 -12.07 -9.93 8.95
CA HIS A 53 -12.40 -11.24 8.39
C HIS A 53 -13.74 -11.17 7.63
N VAL A 54 -13.86 -11.91 6.52
CA VAL A 54 -15.03 -11.83 5.62
C VAL A 54 -16.35 -12.20 6.31
N LEU A 55 -16.28 -13.08 7.33
CA LEU A 55 -17.42 -13.51 8.14
C LEU A 55 -17.72 -12.58 9.32
N THR A 56 -16.91 -11.54 9.55
CA THR A 56 -17.18 -10.55 10.60
C THR A 56 -18.42 -9.75 10.23
N THR A 57 -19.40 -9.74 11.12
CA THR A 57 -20.66 -9.00 10.97
C THR A 57 -20.74 -7.84 11.95
N GLY A 58 -21.59 -6.86 11.66
CA GLY A 58 -21.88 -5.72 12.55
C GLY A 58 -21.00 -4.49 12.30
N GLY A 59 -20.99 -3.57 13.27
CA GLY A 59 -20.37 -2.25 13.13
C GLY A 59 -18.85 -2.24 12.95
N ILE A 60 -18.16 -3.35 13.27
CA ILE A 60 -16.71 -3.49 13.11
C ILE A 60 -16.29 -3.34 11.65
N VAL A 61 -17.09 -3.86 10.71
CA VAL A 61 -16.81 -3.75 9.27
C VAL A 61 -16.85 -2.29 8.81
N GLU A 62 -17.85 -1.54 9.30
CA GLU A 62 -17.96 -0.11 8.98
C GLU A 62 -16.81 0.68 9.61
N GLU A 63 -16.46 0.40 10.87
CA GLU A 63 -15.34 1.07 11.55
C GLU A 63 -14.01 0.83 10.81
N ALA A 64 -13.73 -0.41 10.43
CA ALA A 64 -12.53 -0.76 9.67
C ALA A 64 -12.48 -0.09 8.29
N MET A 65 -13.62 0.00 7.61
CA MET A 65 -13.76 0.75 6.36
C MET A 65 -13.48 2.25 6.59
N GLN A 66 -14.06 2.86 7.61
CA GLN A 66 -13.84 4.28 7.93
C GLN A 66 -12.39 4.55 8.30
N ARG A 67 -11.75 3.66 9.06
CA ARG A 67 -10.32 3.75 9.38
C ARG A 67 -9.45 3.67 8.14
N SER A 68 -9.75 2.74 7.22
CA SER A 68 -9.03 2.60 5.95
C SER A 68 -9.11 3.87 5.08
N ILE A 69 -10.23 4.60 5.14
CA ILE A 69 -10.37 5.90 4.46
C ILE A 69 -9.48 6.96 5.13
N ARG A 70 -9.44 7.05 6.47
CA ARG A 70 -8.55 7.98 7.19
C ARG A 70 -7.07 7.66 6.96
N TRP A 71 -6.74 6.37 6.87
CA TRP A 71 -5.38 5.92 6.56
C TRP A 71 -4.97 6.23 5.13
N LEU A 72 -5.89 6.24 4.17
CA LEU A 72 -5.59 6.71 2.81
C LEU A 72 -5.14 8.18 2.81
N ASP A 73 -5.78 9.04 3.60
CA ASP A 73 -5.38 10.45 3.72
C ASP A 73 -3.95 10.60 4.29
N ARG A 74 -3.56 9.71 5.20
CA ARG A 74 -2.20 9.64 5.76
C ARG A 74 -1.20 9.11 4.73
N CYS A 75 -1.56 8.05 4.01
CA CYS A 75 -0.75 7.50 2.93
C CYS A 75 -0.49 8.55 1.84
N GLU A 76 -1.50 9.31 1.44
CA GLU A 76 -1.37 10.37 0.43
C GLU A 76 -0.40 11.46 0.87
N LYS A 77 -0.41 11.83 2.16
CA LYS A 77 0.52 12.83 2.71
C LYS A 77 1.96 12.33 2.79
N ALA A 78 2.16 11.06 3.11
CA ALA A 78 3.49 10.44 3.18
C ALA A 78 4.07 10.12 1.80
N HIS A 79 3.23 10.05 0.77
CA HIS A 79 3.64 9.77 -0.60
C HIS A 79 4.28 11.01 -1.24
N THR A 80 5.60 10.97 -1.42
CA THR A 80 6.40 12.08 -1.97
C THR A 80 6.91 11.82 -3.38
N ARG A 81 6.85 10.57 -3.86
CA ARG A 81 7.38 10.13 -5.15
C ARG A 81 6.33 10.05 -6.28
N PRO A 82 6.17 11.09 -7.13
CA PRO A 82 5.17 11.11 -8.21
C PRO A 82 5.37 10.02 -9.28
N ASP A 83 6.58 9.46 -9.34
CA ASP A 83 6.99 8.36 -10.22
C ASP A 83 6.58 6.98 -9.68
N GLN A 84 5.78 6.91 -8.62
CA GLN A 84 5.16 5.69 -8.12
C GLN A 84 3.64 5.89 -8.04
N ALA A 85 2.85 4.90 -8.47
CA ALA A 85 1.40 5.00 -8.41
C ALA A 85 0.90 4.51 -7.04
N LEU A 86 0.10 5.29 -6.32
CA LEU A 86 -0.52 4.87 -5.06
C LEU A 86 -1.99 4.49 -5.29
N PHE A 87 -2.35 3.24 -4.98
CA PHE A 87 -3.72 2.74 -5.12
C PHE A 87 -4.46 2.57 -3.80
N PRO A 88 -5.71 3.09 -3.72
CA PRO A 88 -6.57 2.86 -2.59
C PRO A 88 -7.18 1.44 -2.61
N ILE A 89 -7.50 0.91 -1.44
CA ILE A 89 -8.09 -0.44 -1.30
C ILE A 89 -9.50 -0.32 -0.76
N VAL A 90 -10.48 -0.64 -1.60
CA VAL A 90 -11.90 -0.58 -1.26
C VAL A 90 -12.25 -1.63 -0.19
N GLN A 91 -12.80 -1.15 0.93
CA GLN A 91 -13.31 -1.97 2.03
C GLN A 91 -14.84 -2.04 2.03
N GLY A 92 -15.40 -2.78 3.00
CA GLY A 92 -16.85 -2.95 3.18
C GLY A 92 -17.29 -4.42 3.26
N GLY A 93 -16.35 -5.38 3.19
CA GLY A 93 -16.64 -6.81 3.30
C GLY A 93 -17.64 -7.27 2.24
N LEU A 94 -18.68 -7.99 2.68
CA LEU A 94 -19.80 -8.44 1.83
C LEU A 94 -20.97 -7.44 1.77
N ASN A 95 -20.87 -6.29 2.43
CA ASN A 95 -21.92 -5.28 2.44
C ASN A 95 -21.75 -4.31 1.24
N LEU A 96 -22.70 -4.35 0.31
CA LEU A 96 -22.66 -3.52 -0.91
C LEU A 96 -22.76 -2.02 -0.62
N GLU A 97 -23.55 -1.60 0.37
CA GLU A 97 -23.71 -0.19 0.73
C GLU A 97 -22.42 0.37 1.32
N LEU A 98 -21.74 -0.40 2.17
CA LEU A 98 -20.42 -0.02 2.70
C LEU A 98 -19.37 0.08 1.59
N ARG A 99 -19.36 -0.88 0.65
CA ARG A 99 -18.47 -0.82 -0.51
C ARG A 99 -18.72 0.42 -1.37
N LYS A 100 -19.99 0.74 -1.64
CA LYS A 100 -20.37 1.92 -2.41
C LYS A 100 -19.88 3.20 -1.73
N LYS A 101 -20.14 3.36 -0.42
CA LYS A 101 -19.66 4.48 0.40
C LYS A 101 -18.12 4.57 0.37
N CYS A 102 -17.43 3.45 0.48
CA CYS A 102 -15.97 3.40 0.43
C CYS A 102 -15.41 3.85 -0.92
N VAL A 103 -15.97 3.36 -2.03
CA VAL A 103 -15.60 3.78 -3.39
C VAL A 103 -15.83 5.28 -3.59
N GLU A 104 -16.98 5.80 -3.18
CA GLU A 104 -17.30 7.22 -3.29
C GLU A 104 -16.29 8.09 -2.54
N GLU A 105 -15.92 7.71 -1.31
CA GLU A 105 -14.93 8.42 -0.51
C GLU A 105 -13.50 8.33 -1.07
N MET A 106 -13.10 7.17 -1.57
CA MET A 106 -11.79 6.97 -2.20
C MET A 106 -11.70 7.70 -3.54
N ALA A 107 -12.76 7.73 -4.33
CA ALA A 107 -12.81 8.43 -5.61
C ALA A 107 -12.69 9.95 -5.46
N LYS A 108 -13.21 10.53 -4.37
CA LYS A 108 -13.01 11.96 -4.04
C LYS A 108 -11.53 12.29 -3.88
N ARG A 109 -10.77 11.38 -3.26
CA ARG A 109 -9.32 11.51 -3.04
C ARG A 109 -8.51 11.16 -4.30
N ALA A 110 -8.97 10.17 -5.09
CA ALA A 110 -8.38 9.74 -6.37
C ALA A 110 -8.03 10.91 -7.32
N LYS A 111 -8.86 11.95 -7.33
CA LYS A 111 -8.65 13.17 -8.13
C LYS A 111 -7.35 13.89 -7.81
N ASN A 112 -6.86 13.78 -6.58
CA ASN A 112 -5.60 14.37 -6.13
C ASN A 112 -4.36 13.54 -6.52
N PHE A 113 -4.53 12.23 -6.74
CA PHE A 113 -3.43 11.33 -7.15
C PHE A 113 -3.11 11.48 -8.65
N SER A 114 -4.14 11.68 -9.48
CA SER A 114 -4.01 11.79 -10.94
C SER A 114 -3.25 13.04 -11.39
N SER A 115 -3.36 14.15 -10.64
CA SER A 115 -2.62 15.38 -10.96
C SER A 115 -1.12 15.30 -10.67
N LYS A 116 -0.69 14.31 -9.86
CA LYS A 116 0.70 14.16 -9.42
C LYS A 116 1.46 13.05 -10.14
N THR A 117 0.78 12.13 -10.84
CA THR A 117 1.42 10.97 -11.45
C THR A 117 1.75 11.21 -12.92
N THR A 118 3.02 11.10 -13.30
CA THR A 118 3.43 11.02 -14.72
C THR A 118 2.67 9.88 -15.39
N PRO A 119 2.11 10.03 -16.60
CA PRO A 119 1.27 9.01 -17.20
C PRO A 119 1.95 7.63 -17.18
N PHE A 120 1.26 6.63 -16.61
CA PHE A 120 1.77 5.25 -16.49
C PHE A 120 2.23 4.67 -17.84
N ARG A 121 1.61 5.12 -18.94
CA ARG A 121 1.93 4.73 -20.32
C ARG A 121 3.33 5.15 -20.76
N ASP A 122 3.81 6.31 -20.29
CA ASP A 122 5.13 6.84 -20.65
C ASP A 122 6.24 6.10 -19.89
N ARG A 123 5.92 5.57 -18.70
CA ARG A 123 6.87 4.87 -17.81
C ARG A 123 7.25 3.45 -18.25
N ILE A 124 6.36 2.69 -18.90
CA ILE A 124 6.70 1.34 -19.41
C ILE A 124 7.82 1.41 -20.46
N HIS A 125 7.90 2.51 -21.21
CA HIS A 125 8.99 2.73 -22.17
C HIS A 125 10.31 3.06 -21.46
N GLU A 126 10.27 3.84 -20.37
CA GLU A 126 11.47 4.30 -19.68
C GLU A 126 12.06 3.26 -18.72
N SER A 127 11.24 2.42 -18.08
CA SER A 127 11.72 1.30 -17.26
C SER A 127 12.36 0.19 -18.09
N LYS A 128 11.86 -0.07 -19.31
CA LYS A 128 12.53 -0.93 -20.30
C LYS A 128 13.91 -0.38 -20.68
N THR A 129 14.01 0.93 -20.88
CA THR A 129 15.25 1.60 -21.27
C THR A 129 16.30 1.55 -20.14
N ARG A 130 15.89 1.73 -18.88
CA ARG A 130 16.76 1.57 -17.71
C ARG A 130 17.22 0.12 -17.49
N ARG A 131 16.34 -0.88 -17.64
CA ARG A 131 16.73 -2.29 -17.55
C ARG A 131 17.70 -2.73 -18.66
N THR A 132 17.60 -2.15 -19.86
CA THR A 132 18.58 -2.44 -20.94
C THR A 132 19.97 -1.86 -20.71
N GLN A 133 20.13 -0.83 -19.89
CA GLN A 133 21.46 -0.25 -19.60
C GLN A 133 22.21 -0.98 -18.46
N VAL A 134 21.48 -1.64 -17.55
CA VAL A 134 22.09 -2.42 -16.45
C VAL A 134 22.55 -3.82 -16.91
N ASN A 135 22.05 -4.31 -18.06
CA ASN A 135 22.43 -5.59 -18.66
C ASN A 135 23.59 -5.50 -19.67
N LYS A 136 24.62 -4.68 -19.41
CA LYS A 136 25.91 -4.88 -20.09
C LYS A 136 26.62 -6.08 -19.45
N PRO A 137 27.06 -7.08 -20.24
CA PRO A 137 27.74 -8.24 -19.69
C PRO A 137 29.06 -7.78 -19.06
N ILE A 138 29.19 -7.95 -17.75
CA ILE A 138 30.47 -7.82 -17.06
C ILE A 138 31.27 -9.07 -17.43
N PHE A 139 32.18 -8.93 -18.38
CA PHE A 139 33.11 -9.98 -18.77
C PHE A 139 34.19 -10.10 -17.68
N VAL A 140 34.02 -11.04 -16.75
CA VAL A 140 35.03 -11.34 -15.73
C VAL A 140 35.96 -12.41 -16.29
N SER A 141 37.19 -12.03 -16.65
CA SER A 141 38.27 -12.95 -17.02
C SER A 141 38.80 -13.68 -15.79
N TRP A 142 38.78 -15.01 -15.79
CA TRP A 142 39.47 -15.85 -14.82
C TRP A 142 40.90 -16.16 -15.30
N PRO A 143 41.95 -15.99 -14.47
CA PRO A 143 43.30 -16.41 -14.82
C PRO A 143 43.46 -17.93 -14.66
N SER A 144 44.28 -18.50 -15.56
CA SER A 144 44.57 -19.93 -15.77
C SER A 144 45.27 -20.63 -14.61
#